data_AF-A0A7Z0QRA2-F1
#
_entry.id   AF-A0A7Z0QRA2-F1
#
_cell.length_a   1.000
_cell.length_b   1.000
_cell.length_c   1.000
_cell.angle_alpha   90.00
_cell.angle_beta   90.00
_cell.angle_gamma   90.00
#
_symmetry.space_group_name_H-M   'P 1'
#
loop_
_entity.id
_entity.type
_entity.pdbx_description
1 polymer ?
#
loop_
_entity_poly.entity_id
_entity_poly.type
_entity_poly.pdbx_seq_one_letter_code
_entity_poly.pdbx_strand_id
1 'polypeptide(L)'
;MRSRPLRAGALALALLALGAATPFQVAATPTVIYRCTAPDGAVTFQNDTPCAAGLQQQRRVIDIAAPLPAFVAPAPPVERPPAVPMISTLPAAAPGLRTGPDAQRAAPPALFACRVFDGSTYWREDAAAPPRCRPLATVGIGGLPGMGAGQACEMHEDVCEAVPEAGLCGAWENRVREAEFRWRFGESGARDAARIEYERLFTALQASTCAHPAE
;
A
#
# COMPACT_ATOMS: atom_id res chain seq x y z
N MET A 1 -12.27 81.62 35.17
CA MET A 1 -13.70 81.22 35.21
C MET A 1 -13.81 79.87 34.51
N ARG A 2 -14.08 78.79 35.28
CA ARG A 2 -15.25 77.88 35.16
C ARG A 2 -15.56 77.50 33.69
N SER A 3 -15.47 76.24 33.25
CA SER A 3 -16.19 75.06 33.77
C SER A 3 -15.55 73.73 33.31
N ARG A 4 -15.56 72.71 34.18
CA ARG A 4 -15.24 71.27 33.96
C ARG A 4 -16.52 70.50 33.49
N PRO A 5 -16.59 69.14 33.49
CA PRO A 5 -15.96 68.09 32.65
C PRO A 5 -17.00 67.00 32.22
N LEU A 6 -16.62 65.89 31.55
CA LEU A 6 -17.21 64.51 31.62
C LEU A 6 -16.37 63.60 30.68
N ARG A 7 -15.54 62.63 31.14
CA ARG A 7 -15.81 61.24 31.63
C ARG A 7 -16.54 60.38 30.57
N ALA A 8 -16.24 59.11 30.27
CA ALA A 8 -15.40 58.04 30.84
C ALA A 8 -15.20 56.96 29.72
N GLY A 9 -14.10 56.21 29.66
CA GLY A 9 -13.96 54.86 30.25
C GLY A 9 -14.09 53.78 29.15
N ALA A 10 -13.01 53.19 28.63
CA ALA A 10 -12.19 52.10 29.16
C ALA A 10 -12.90 50.72 29.20
N LEU A 11 -12.49 49.79 28.33
CA LEU A 11 -12.51 48.33 28.55
C LEU A 11 -11.57 47.69 27.49
N ALA A 12 -10.27 47.54 27.80
CA ALA A 12 -9.63 46.43 28.51
C ALA A 12 -9.38 45.19 27.61
N LEU A 13 -8.10 45.06 27.20
CA LEU A 13 -7.51 43.90 26.53
C LEU A 13 -7.69 42.63 27.37
N ALA A 14 -8.20 41.56 26.75
CA ALA A 14 -8.10 40.20 27.26
C ALA A 14 -6.99 39.46 26.50
N LEU A 15 -5.79 39.43 27.10
CA LEU A 15 -4.68 38.53 26.81
C LEU A 15 -4.64 37.47 27.93
N LEU A 16 -4.15 36.26 27.63
CA LEU A 16 -3.94 35.05 28.48
C LEU A 16 -5.05 33.99 28.29
N ALA A 17 -4.80 32.71 28.00
CA ALA A 17 -3.57 31.94 27.82
C ALA A 17 -3.91 30.67 27.03
N LEU A 18 -3.24 30.43 25.89
CA LEU A 18 -3.21 29.10 25.28
C LEU A 18 -1.90 28.43 25.70
N GLY A 19 -2.01 27.38 26.52
CA GLY A 19 -0.88 26.56 26.93
C GLY A 19 -0.27 25.85 25.73
N ALA A 20 0.88 26.33 25.29
CA ALA A 20 1.77 25.57 24.43
C ALA A 20 2.42 24.47 25.28
N ALA A 21 1.96 23.23 25.12
CA ALA A 21 2.72 22.07 25.56
C ALA A 21 3.96 21.95 24.68
N THR A 22 5.06 22.57 25.09
CA THR A 22 6.36 22.39 24.45
C THR A 22 6.83 20.96 24.71
N PRO A 23 7.17 20.18 23.68
CA PRO A 23 7.76 18.86 23.88
C PRO A 23 9.09 19.03 24.62
N PHE A 24 9.22 18.36 25.77
CA PHE A 24 10.46 18.32 26.54
C PHE A 24 11.48 17.51 25.74
N GLN A 25 12.38 18.19 25.04
CA GLN A 25 13.50 17.52 24.36
C GLN A 25 14.51 17.10 25.42
N VAL A 26 14.57 15.79 25.70
CA VAL A 26 15.67 15.21 26.49
C VAL A 26 16.89 15.20 25.58
N ALA A 27 17.75 16.20 25.72
CA ALA A 27 19.06 16.19 25.06
C ALA A 27 19.89 15.03 25.62
N ALA A 28 20.35 14.13 24.74
CA ALA A 28 21.31 13.11 25.12
C ALA A 28 22.61 13.82 25.52
N THR A 29 23.04 13.64 26.77
CA THR A 29 24.28 14.21 27.26
C THR A 29 25.44 13.32 26.80
N PRO A 30 26.52 13.89 26.21
CA PRO A 30 27.67 13.09 25.80
C PRO A 30 28.32 12.46 27.04
N THR A 31 28.52 11.14 27.03
CA THR A 31 29.14 10.41 28.15
C THR A 31 30.64 10.37 27.95
N VAL A 32 31.40 10.77 28.97
CA VAL A 32 32.86 10.72 28.94
C VAL A 32 33.34 9.46 29.63
N ILE A 33 34.00 8.56 28.90
CA ILE A 33 34.63 7.36 29.46
C ILE A 33 36.12 7.61 29.67
N TYR A 34 36.58 7.45 30.89
CA TYR A 34 37.99 7.48 31.27
C TYR A 34 38.51 6.05 31.43
N ARG A 35 39.52 5.68 30.65
CA ARG A 35 40.33 4.47 30.88
C ARG A 35 41.51 4.85 31.77
N CYS A 36 41.56 4.27 32.95
CA CYS A 36 42.62 4.48 33.92
C CYS A 36 43.54 3.26 33.95
N THR A 37 44.84 3.45 33.77
CA THR A 37 45.84 2.36 33.82
C THR A 37 46.79 2.61 34.99
N ALA A 38 46.88 1.65 35.90
CA ALA A 38 47.77 1.69 37.06
C ALA A 38 49.21 1.32 36.69
N PRO A 39 50.21 1.65 37.53
CA PRO A 39 51.62 1.34 37.26
C PRO A 39 51.93 -0.15 37.14
N ASP A 40 51.13 -1.01 37.78
CA ASP A 40 51.18 -2.47 37.69
C ASP A 40 50.48 -3.03 36.43
N GLY A 41 49.91 -2.15 35.60
CA GLY A 41 49.20 -2.50 34.38
C GLY A 41 47.71 -2.77 34.56
N ALA A 42 47.14 -2.69 35.77
CA ALA A 42 45.71 -2.86 35.97
C ALA A 42 44.90 -1.75 35.29
N VAL A 43 43.80 -2.11 34.61
CA VAL A 43 42.97 -1.16 33.84
C VAL A 43 41.56 -1.10 34.42
N THR A 44 41.05 0.10 34.66
CA THR A 44 39.65 0.36 35.04
C THR A 44 39.01 1.38 34.10
N PHE A 45 37.68 1.33 33.98
CA PHE A 45 36.90 2.29 33.21
C PHE A 45 35.94 3.04 34.13
N GLN A 46 35.92 4.37 34.02
CA GLN A 46 35.08 5.25 34.81
C GLN A 46 34.25 6.13 33.88
N ASN A 47 32.95 6.23 34.16
CA ASN A 47 32.05 7.12 33.44
C ASN A 47 32.01 8.47 34.17
N ASP A 48 32.23 9.54 33.42
CA ASP A 48 32.14 10.95 33.82
C ASP A 48 33.03 11.38 35.01
N THR A 49 33.85 10.46 35.52
CA THR A 49 34.76 10.68 36.65
C THR A 49 36.21 10.50 36.18
N PRO A 50 37.07 11.55 36.28
CA PRO A 50 38.48 11.46 35.93
C PRO A 50 39.25 10.41 36.76
N CYS A 51 40.38 9.96 36.24
CA CYS A 51 41.23 9.01 36.97
C CYS A 51 41.82 9.65 38.24
N ALA A 52 42.01 8.84 39.29
CA ALA A 52 42.73 9.26 40.49
C ALA A 52 44.19 9.63 40.15
N ALA A 53 44.79 10.50 40.96
CA ALA A 53 46.17 10.94 40.78
C ALA A 53 47.14 9.74 40.78
N GLY A 54 48.09 9.73 39.82
CA GLY A 54 49.07 8.65 39.66
C GLY A 54 48.67 7.56 38.66
N LEU A 55 47.44 7.59 38.12
CA LEU A 55 47.00 6.68 37.05
C LEU A 55 47.20 7.32 35.66
N GLN A 56 47.55 6.51 34.66
CA GLN A 56 47.57 6.92 33.25
C GLN A 56 46.13 7.02 32.72
N GLN A 57 45.77 8.21 32.23
CA GLN A 57 44.41 8.52 31.79
C GLN A 57 44.28 8.55 30.27
N GLN A 58 43.28 7.85 29.73
CA GLN A 58 42.80 8.04 28.36
C GLN A 58 41.32 8.42 28.37
N ARG A 59 41.00 9.58 27.80
CA ARG A 59 39.64 10.13 27.75
C ARG A 59 39.01 9.82 26.39
N ARG A 60 37.83 9.22 26.39
CA ARG A 60 36.99 9.04 25.21
C ARG A 60 35.63 9.66 25.46
N VAL A 61 35.20 10.54 24.57
CA VAL A 61 33.83 11.06 24.57
C VAL A 61 33.01 10.16 23.66
N ILE A 62 31.89 9.66 24.16
CA ILE A 62 30.95 8.87 23.38
C ILE A 62 29.67 9.69 23.25
N ASP A 63 29.35 10.03 22.00
CA ASP A 63 28.07 10.63 21.66
C ASP A 63 27.01 9.53 21.63
N ILE A 64 25.99 9.68 22.47
CA ILE A 64 24.82 8.80 22.44
C ILE A 64 23.88 9.32 21.36
N ALA A 65 23.59 8.48 20.37
CA ALA A 65 22.63 8.82 19.33
C ALA A 65 21.26 9.14 19.93
N ALA A 66 20.59 10.17 19.41
CA ALA A 66 19.23 10.49 19.81
C ALA A 66 18.30 9.29 19.58
N PRO A 67 17.31 9.06 20.46
CA PRO A 67 16.32 8.01 20.23
C PRO A 67 15.60 8.27 18.90
N LEU A 68 15.35 7.19 18.16
CA LEU A 68 14.53 7.26 16.95
C LEU A 68 13.13 7.79 17.33
N PRO A 69 12.50 8.60 16.47
CA PRO A 69 11.15 9.06 16.71
C PRO A 69 10.19 7.86 16.79
N ALA A 70 9.14 7.99 17.61
CA ALA A 70 8.09 6.97 17.67
C ALA A 70 7.44 6.80 16.29
N PHE A 71 7.22 5.55 15.87
CA PHE A 71 6.49 5.26 14.64
C PHE A 71 5.06 5.81 14.75
N VAL A 72 4.69 6.68 13.81
CA VAL A 72 3.31 7.15 13.64
C VAL A 72 2.75 6.45 12.42
N ALA A 73 1.79 5.54 12.63
CA ALA A 73 1.09 4.91 11.52
C ALA A 73 0.36 5.99 10.69
N PRO A 74 0.45 5.95 9.35
CA PRO A 74 -0.36 6.83 8.53
C PRO A 74 -1.85 6.55 8.78
N ALA A 75 -2.68 7.59 8.74
CA ALA A 75 -4.12 7.42 8.82
C ALA A 75 -4.58 6.47 7.69
N PRO A 76 -5.47 5.50 7.96
CA PRO A 76 -5.97 4.63 6.92
C PRO A 76 -6.69 5.47 5.85
N PRO A 77 -6.52 5.16 4.55
CA PRO A 77 -7.26 5.84 3.51
C PRO A 77 -8.77 5.65 3.74
N VAL A 78 -9.55 6.71 3.51
CA VAL A 78 -11.02 6.64 3.57
C VAL A 78 -11.49 5.84 2.36
N GLU A 79 -11.80 4.57 2.57
CA GLU A 79 -12.30 3.68 1.52
C GLU A 79 -13.80 3.91 1.32
N ARG A 80 -14.19 4.26 0.09
CA ARG A 80 -15.61 4.35 -0.25
C ARG A 80 -16.18 2.93 -0.34
N PRO A 81 -17.31 2.63 0.31
CA PRO A 81 -17.94 1.33 0.17
C PRO A 81 -18.35 1.09 -1.30
N PRO A 82 -18.43 -0.17 -1.72
CA PRO A 82 -18.92 -0.52 -3.05
C PRO A 82 -20.44 -0.28 -3.10
N ALA A 83 -20.95 0.05 -4.28
CA ALA A 83 -22.38 0.17 -4.54
C ALA A 83 -23.10 -1.19 -4.63
N VAL A 84 -22.34 -2.29 -4.68
CA VAL A 84 -22.82 -3.68 -4.80
C VAL A 84 -22.30 -4.53 -3.63
N PRO A 85 -22.99 -5.61 -3.24
CA PRO A 85 -22.51 -6.51 -2.18
C PRO A 85 -21.20 -7.19 -2.59
N MET A 86 -20.48 -7.75 -1.62
CA MET A 86 -19.25 -8.51 -1.85
C MET A 86 -19.59 -9.95 -2.27
N ILE A 87 -19.06 -10.42 -3.40
CA ILE A 87 -19.29 -11.80 -3.86
C ILE A 87 -18.73 -12.83 -2.86
N SER A 88 -17.71 -12.47 -2.08
CA SER A 88 -17.17 -13.27 -0.98
C SER A 88 -18.16 -13.47 0.18
N THR A 89 -19.16 -12.61 0.32
CA THR A 89 -20.16 -12.66 1.40
C THR A 89 -21.48 -13.31 0.96
N LEU A 90 -21.65 -13.53 -0.34
CA LEU A 90 -22.84 -14.18 -0.86
C LEU A 90 -22.79 -15.69 -0.59
N PRO A 91 -23.93 -16.32 -0.28
CA PRO A 91 -23.98 -17.78 -0.22
C PRO A 91 -23.61 -18.35 -1.59
N ALA A 92 -22.87 -19.45 -1.61
CA ALA A 92 -22.69 -20.23 -2.83
C ALA A 92 -24.07 -20.61 -3.37
N ALA A 93 -24.30 -20.45 -4.67
CA ALA A 93 -25.56 -20.83 -5.30
C ALA A 93 -25.80 -22.32 -5.02
N ALA A 94 -26.89 -22.63 -4.31
CA ALA A 94 -27.32 -24.01 -4.13
C ALA A 94 -27.79 -24.55 -5.49
N PRO A 95 -27.40 -25.77 -5.88
CA PRO A 95 -27.99 -26.42 -7.05
C PRO A 95 -29.51 -26.50 -6.85
N GLY A 96 -30.29 -25.99 -7.80
CA GLY A 96 -31.72 -26.32 -7.92
C GLY A 96 -32.76 -25.29 -7.47
N LEU A 97 -32.43 -24.05 -7.10
CA LEU A 97 -33.46 -23.00 -6.89
C LEU A 97 -33.45 -21.93 -7.98
N ARG A 98 -34.21 -22.20 -9.05
CA ARG A 98 -34.68 -21.18 -10.00
C ARG A 98 -35.87 -20.45 -9.37
N THR A 99 -35.67 -19.23 -8.90
CA THR A 99 -36.77 -18.40 -8.39
C THR A 99 -36.76 -17.04 -9.10
N GLY A 100 -37.29 -17.03 -10.32
CA GLY A 100 -37.43 -15.85 -11.16
C GLY A 100 -37.64 -16.23 -12.64
N PRO A 101 -38.12 -15.31 -13.50
CA PRO A 101 -38.21 -15.57 -14.93
C PRO A 101 -36.80 -15.57 -15.56
N ASP A 102 -36.08 -16.69 -15.43
CA ASP A 102 -34.77 -16.94 -16.07
C ASP A 102 -34.83 -16.73 -17.60
N ALA A 103 -36.02 -16.90 -18.19
CA ALA A 103 -36.28 -16.74 -19.62
C ALA A 103 -36.00 -15.33 -20.16
N GLN A 104 -35.87 -14.31 -19.30
CA GLN A 104 -35.62 -12.93 -19.74
C GLN A 104 -34.16 -12.50 -19.58
N ARG A 105 -33.30 -13.32 -18.98
CA ARG A 105 -31.92 -12.94 -18.67
C ARG A 105 -30.98 -13.33 -19.81
N ALA A 106 -30.10 -12.41 -20.19
CA ALA A 106 -29.14 -12.68 -21.25
C ALA A 106 -28.08 -13.70 -20.80
N ALA A 107 -27.54 -14.48 -21.75
CA ALA A 107 -26.33 -15.24 -21.50
C ALA A 107 -25.21 -14.29 -21.02
N PRO A 108 -24.31 -14.74 -20.13
CA PRO A 108 -23.14 -13.95 -19.77
C PRO A 108 -22.37 -13.54 -21.04
N PRO A 109 -21.71 -12.37 -21.05
CA PRO A 109 -20.87 -11.99 -22.18
C PRO A 109 -19.77 -13.05 -22.40
N ALA A 110 -19.37 -13.24 -23.66
CA ALA A 110 -18.30 -14.17 -23.99
C ALA A 110 -17.03 -13.82 -23.21
N LEU A 111 -16.34 -14.84 -22.71
CA LEU A 111 -15.07 -14.68 -22.01
C LEU A 111 -13.99 -15.43 -22.76
N PHE A 112 -12.78 -14.87 -22.79
CA PHE A 112 -11.62 -15.44 -23.44
C PHE A 112 -10.51 -15.66 -22.42
N ALA A 113 -9.94 -16.87 -22.41
CA ALA A 113 -8.74 -17.22 -21.67
C ALA A 113 -7.53 -16.86 -22.53
N CYS A 114 -6.85 -15.78 -22.17
CA CYS A 114 -5.67 -15.30 -22.89
C CYS A 114 -4.40 -15.77 -22.19
N ARG A 115 -3.57 -16.53 -22.91
CA ARG A 115 -2.27 -17.01 -22.42
C ARG A 115 -1.16 -16.06 -22.87
N VAL A 116 -0.40 -15.58 -21.90
CA VAL A 116 0.81 -14.77 -22.11
C VAL A 116 1.99 -15.69 -22.40
N PHE A 117 3.01 -15.18 -23.08
CA PHE A 117 4.24 -15.93 -23.41
C PHE A 117 4.98 -16.51 -22.19
N ASP A 118 4.75 -15.97 -20.98
CA ASP A 118 5.33 -16.45 -19.72
C ASP A 118 4.53 -17.59 -19.08
N GLY A 119 3.42 -17.99 -19.70
CA GLY A 119 2.51 -19.04 -19.22
C GLY A 119 1.40 -18.54 -18.30
N SER A 120 1.38 -17.26 -17.92
CA SER A 120 0.28 -16.68 -17.15
C SER A 120 -0.99 -16.60 -18.01
N THR A 121 -2.15 -16.71 -17.34
CA THR A 121 -3.46 -16.60 -17.99
C THR A 121 -4.23 -15.42 -17.41
N TYR A 122 -4.88 -14.66 -18.28
CA TYR A 122 -5.79 -13.59 -17.89
C TYR A 122 -7.06 -13.65 -18.73
N TRP A 123 -8.12 -13.02 -18.23
CA TRP A 123 -9.45 -13.11 -18.84
C TRP A 123 -9.82 -11.79 -19.53
N ARG A 124 -10.42 -11.86 -20.72
CA ARG A 124 -11.00 -10.71 -21.45
C ARG A 124 -12.40 -11.00 -21.98
N GLU A 125 -13.14 -9.95 -22.30
CA GLU A 125 -14.46 -10.01 -22.94
C GLU A 125 -14.37 -10.02 -24.48
N ASP A 126 -13.17 -9.80 -25.02
CA ASP A 126 -12.84 -9.78 -26.45
C ASP A 126 -11.68 -10.75 -26.76
N ALA A 127 -11.61 -11.23 -28.00
CA ALA A 127 -10.54 -12.11 -28.46
C ALA A 127 -9.25 -11.36 -28.87
N ALA A 128 -9.31 -10.04 -29.07
CA ALA A 128 -8.24 -9.25 -29.69
C ALA A 128 -7.12 -8.90 -28.71
N ALA A 129 -6.11 -9.76 -28.60
CA ALA A 129 -5.03 -9.56 -27.65
C ALA A 129 -4.19 -8.32 -27.96
N PRO A 130 -3.92 -7.44 -26.97
CA PRO A 130 -2.95 -6.38 -27.16
C PRO A 130 -1.54 -7.00 -27.26
N PRO A 131 -0.69 -6.48 -28.16
CA PRO A 131 0.66 -6.99 -28.30
C PRO A 131 1.50 -6.60 -27.06
N ARG A 132 2.33 -7.52 -26.59
CA ARG A 132 3.20 -7.36 -25.41
C ARG A 132 4.66 -7.40 -25.80
N CYS A 133 5.45 -6.56 -25.13
CA CYS A 133 6.89 -6.44 -25.33
C CYS A 133 7.60 -7.52 -24.49
N ARG A 134 8.03 -8.62 -25.13
CA ARG A 134 8.83 -9.68 -24.50
C ARG A 134 10.30 -9.26 -24.46
N PRO A 135 10.92 -9.14 -23.27
CA PRO A 135 12.31 -8.70 -23.16
C PRO A 135 13.28 -9.63 -23.90
N LEU A 136 14.17 -9.06 -24.69
CA LEU A 136 15.28 -9.77 -25.32
C LEU A 136 16.57 -9.54 -24.52
N ALA A 137 17.41 -10.57 -24.43
CA ALA A 137 18.74 -10.42 -23.88
C ALA A 137 19.60 -9.59 -24.85
N THR A 138 19.97 -8.38 -24.44
CA THR A 138 20.88 -7.50 -25.20
C THR A 138 22.30 -7.62 -24.66
N VAL A 139 23.29 -7.53 -25.56
CA VAL A 139 24.72 -7.48 -25.21
C VAL A 139 25.27 -6.10 -25.55
N GLY A 140 26.10 -5.53 -24.67
CA GLY A 140 26.71 -4.22 -24.89
C GLY A 140 27.86 -4.26 -25.89
N ILE A 141 28.29 -3.07 -26.33
CA ILE A 141 29.51 -2.86 -27.12
C ILE A 141 30.70 -3.24 -26.23
N GLY A 142 31.12 -4.50 -26.29
CA GLY A 142 32.06 -5.10 -25.35
C GLY A 142 31.75 -6.57 -25.01
N GLY A 143 30.57 -7.07 -25.39
CA GLY A 143 30.22 -8.49 -25.30
C GLY A 143 29.98 -9.01 -23.87
N LEU A 144 29.94 -8.12 -22.87
CA LEU A 144 29.70 -8.48 -21.48
C LEU A 144 28.19 -8.77 -21.26
N PRO A 145 27.81 -9.98 -20.81
CA PRO A 145 26.42 -10.29 -20.49
C PRO A 145 25.94 -9.44 -19.31
N GLY A 146 24.70 -8.95 -19.36
CA GLY A 146 24.10 -8.14 -18.29
C GLY A 146 24.46 -6.65 -18.30
N MET A 147 25.42 -6.22 -19.14
CA MET A 147 25.71 -4.80 -19.41
C MET A 147 25.21 -4.39 -20.79
N GLY A 148 23.95 -4.75 -21.10
CA GLY A 148 23.31 -4.44 -22.36
C GLY A 148 23.17 -2.93 -22.59
N ALA A 149 23.46 -2.46 -23.81
CA ALA A 149 23.34 -1.06 -24.20
C ALA A 149 21.88 -0.67 -24.58
N GLY A 150 20.91 -1.04 -23.74
CA GLY A 150 19.50 -0.71 -23.93
C GLY A 150 18.54 -1.88 -23.75
N GLN A 151 17.25 -1.57 -23.81
CA GLN A 151 16.14 -2.52 -23.78
C GLN A 151 15.72 -2.84 -25.22
N ALA A 152 15.70 -4.11 -25.59
CA ALA A 152 15.09 -4.57 -26.83
C ALA A 152 13.95 -5.52 -26.49
N CYS A 153 12.89 -5.50 -27.28
CA CYS A 153 11.83 -6.48 -27.15
C CYS A 153 11.31 -6.98 -28.47
N GLU A 154 10.84 -8.22 -28.42
CA GLU A 154 10.02 -8.83 -29.45
C GLU A 154 8.56 -8.62 -29.09
N MET A 155 7.75 -8.14 -30.03
CA MET A 155 6.31 -8.01 -29.82
C MET A 155 5.66 -9.38 -29.98
N HIS A 156 5.07 -9.89 -28.90
CA HIS A 156 4.30 -11.13 -28.89
C HIS A 156 2.82 -10.79 -28.75
N GLU A 157 1.98 -11.46 -29.54
CA GLU A 157 0.53 -11.43 -29.35
C GLU A 157 0.12 -12.57 -28.42
N ASP A 158 -0.75 -12.28 -27.44
CA ASP A 158 -1.27 -13.34 -26.57
C ASP A 158 -2.29 -14.20 -27.31
N VAL A 159 -2.33 -15.50 -27.00
CA VAL A 159 -3.31 -16.41 -27.60
C VAL A 159 -4.55 -16.46 -26.72
N CYS A 160 -5.68 -16.01 -27.26
CA CYS A 160 -6.96 -15.99 -26.57
C CYS A 160 -7.89 -17.09 -27.11
N GLU A 161 -8.34 -17.97 -26.23
CA GLU A 161 -9.31 -19.02 -26.55
C GLU A 161 -10.65 -18.73 -25.88
N ALA A 162 -11.75 -18.94 -26.59
CA ALA A 162 -13.08 -18.77 -26.04
C ALA A 162 -13.33 -19.78 -24.91
N VAL A 163 -13.88 -19.31 -23.79
CA VAL A 163 -14.27 -20.19 -22.69
C VAL A 163 -15.50 -21.01 -23.11
N PRO A 164 -15.46 -22.35 -22.98
CA PRO A 164 -16.62 -23.17 -23.29
C PRO A 164 -17.82 -22.81 -22.42
N GLU A 165 -19.03 -22.86 -22.98
CA GLU A 165 -20.29 -22.57 -22.28
C GLU A 165 -20.40 -23.27 -20.91
N ALA A 166 -20.00 -24.55 -20.85
CA ALA A 166 -20.03 -25.34 -19.62
C ALA A 166 -19.16 -24.77 -18.48
N GLY A 167 -18.10 -24.02 -18.80
CA GLY A 167 -17.20 -23.39 -17.83
C GLY A 167 -17.39 -21.88 -17.68
N LEU A 168 -18.28 -21.28 -18.47
CA LEU A 168 -18.39 -19.83 -18.60
C LEU A 168 -18.84 -19.16 -17.31
N CYS A 169 -19.84 -19.73 -16.61
CA CYS A 169 -20.31 -19.18 -15.34
C CYS A 169 -19.25 -19.26 -14.23
N GLY A 170 -18.54 -20.39 -14.12
CA GLY A 170 -17.43 -20.51 -13.17
C GLY A 170 -16.30 -19.52 -13.47
N ALA A 171 -15.99 -19.30 -14.75
CA ALA A 171 -14.98 -18.32 -15.16
C ALA A 171 -15.39 -16.87 -14.81
N TRP A 172 -16.67 -16.52 -15.02
CA TRP A 172 -17.20 -15.20 -14.63
C TRP A 172 -17.20 -15.00 -13.11
N GLU A 173 -17.60 -15.99 -12.32
CA GLU A 173 -17.52 -15.91 -10.87
C GLU A 173 -16.09 -15.70 -10.38
N ASN A 174 -15.13 -16.47 -10.91
CA ASN A 174 -13.72 -16.32 -10.58
C ASN A 174 -13.21 -14.91 -10.94
N ARG A 175 -13.58 -14.40 -12.11
CA ARG A 175 -13.24 -13.03 -12.53
C ARG A 175 -13.78 -11.97 -11.57
N VAL A 176 -15.02 -12.10 -11.10
CA VAL A 176 -15.59 -11.16 -10.11
C VAL A 176 -14.88 -11.27 -8.76
N ARG A 177 -14.51 -12.48 -8.32
CA ARG A 177 -13.72 -12.69 -7.09
C ARG A 177 -12.32 -12.11 -7.18
N GLU A 178 -11.63 -12.28 -8.31
CA GLU A 178 -10.33 -11.66 -8.58
C GLU A 178 -10.41 -10.13 -8.57
N ALA A 179 -11.49 -9.55 -9.10
CA ALA A 179 -11.73 -8.11 -9.06
C ALA A 179 -11.99 -7.60 -7.63
N GLU A 180 -12.77 -8.33 -6.82
CA GLU A 180 -12.96 -8.02 -5.40
C GLU A 180 -11.62 -8.05 -4.66
N PHE A 181 -10.81 -9.09 -4.87
CA PHE A 181 -9.49 -9.22 -4.26
C PHE A 181 -8.58 -8.05 -4.64
N ARG A 182 -8.52 -7.70 -5.93
CA ARG A 182 -7.71 -6.58 -6.42
C ARG A 182 -8.16 -5.24 -5.82
N TRP A 183 -9.45 -5.02 -5.67
CA TRP A 183 -9.96 -3.82 -5.03
C TRP A 183 -9.56 -3.74 -3.54
N ARG A 184 -9.72 -4.84 -2.80
CA ARG A 184 -9.46 -4.86 -1.34
C ARG A 184 -7.98 -4.83 -0.97
N PHE A 185 -7.17 -5.60 -1.70
CA PHE A 185 -5.79 -5.90 -1.33
C PHE A 185 -4.75 -5.39 -2.33
N GLY A 186 -5.19 -4.78 -3.45
CA GLY A 186 -4.30 -4.20 -4.44
C GLY A 186 -3.68 -2.86 -4.00
N GLU A 187 -2.98 -2.24 -4.95
CA GLU A 187 -2.27 -0.98 -4.75
C GLU A 187 -3.23 0.17 -4.38
N SER A 188 -2.82 1.00 -3.40
CA SER A 188 -3.65 2.10 -2.89
C SER A 188 -4.01 3.14 -3.96
N GLY A 189 -3.12 3.41 -4.91
CA GLY A 189 -3.34 4.39 -5.97
C GLY A 189 -4.42 4.01 -6.98
N ALA A 190 -4.75 2.71 -7.09
CA ALA A 190 -5.70 2.18 -8.06
C ALA A 190 -7.03 1.70 -7.43
N ARG A 191 -7.23 1.88 -6.12
CA ARG A 191 -8.40 1.34 -5.39
C ARG A 191 -9.74 1.76 -5.97
N ASP A 192 -9.90 3.04 -6.33
CA ASP A 192 -11.17 3.54 -6.87
C ASP A 192 -11.49 2.94 -8.25
N ALA A 193 -10.50 2.83 -9.13
CA ALA A 193 -10.66 2.18 -10.42
C ALA A 193 -10.96 0.69 -10.27
N ALA A 194 -10.29 0.01 -9.33
CA ALA A 194 -10.52 -1.38 -9.02
C ALA A 194 -11.93 -1.63 -8.46
N ARG A 195 -12.45 -0.72 -7.62
CA ARG A 195 -13.83 -0.76 -7.11
C ARG A 195 -14.86 -0.62 -8.22
N ILE A 196 -14.67 0.35 -9.13
CA ILE A 196 -15.58 0.57 -10.27
C ILE A 196 -15.60 -0.66 -11.17
N GLU A 197 -14.44 -1.26 -11.43
CA GLU A 197 -14.37 -2.49 -12.23
C GLU A 197 -15.05 -3.67 -11.53
N TYR A 198 -14.86 -3.82 -10.22
CA TYR A 198 -15.58 -4.81 -9.43
C TYR A 198 -17.11 -4.63 -9.55
N GLU A 199 -17.61 -3.42 -9.36
CA GLU A 199 -19.04 -3.09 -9.47
C GLU A 199 -19.60 -3.41 -10.86
N ARG A 200 -18.84 -3.08 -11.92
CA ARG A 200 -19.21 -3.38 -13.31
C ARG A 200 -19.31 -4.89 -13.55
N LEU A 201 -18.29 -5.64 -13.16
CA LEU A 201 -18.23 -7.09 -13.34
C LEU A 201 -19.30 -7.81 -12.53
N PHE A 202 -19.52 -7.40 -11.29
CA PHE A 202 -20.58 -7.93 -10.44
C PHE A 202 -21.96 -7.71 -11.08
N THR A 203 -22.22 -6.49 -11.55
CA THR A 203 -23.49 -6.15 -12.22
C THR A 203 -23.71 -7.00 -13.47
N ALA A 204 -22.66 -7.19 -14.29
CA ALA A 204 -22.72 -8.06 -15.47
C ALA A 204 -23.05 -9.51 -15.12
N LEU A 205 -22.41 -10.06 -14.08
CA LEU A 205 -22.70 -11.41 -13.58
C LEU A 205 -24.15 -11.53 -13.11
N GLN A 206 -24.63 -10.60 -12.28
CA GLN A 206 -26.00 -10.62 -11.77
C GLN A 206 -27.07 -10.45 -12.86
N ALA A 207 -26.74 -9.69 -13.91
CA ALA A 207 -27.60 -9.52 -15.08
C ALA A 207 -27.56 -10.71 -16.05
N SER A 208 -26.74 -11.73 -15.79
CA SER A 208 -26.60 -12.92 -16.63
C SER A 208 -27.28 -14.17 -16.06
N THR A 209 -27.54 -15.16 -16.92
CA THR A 209 -28.03 -16.49 -16.52
C THR A 209 -27.12 -17.19 -15.49
N CYS A 210 -25.87 -16.76 -15.32
CA CYS A 210 -24.95 -17.36 -14.34
C CYS A 210 -25.27 -17.04 -12.88
N ALA A 211 -26.05 -16.01 -12.58
CA ALA A 211 -26.47 -15.74 -11.20
C ALA A 211 -27.45 -16.79 -10.65
N HIS A 212 -28.07 -17.58 -11.54
CA HIS A 212 -28.90 -18.74 -11.24
C HIS A 212 -28.58 -19.84 -12.26
N PRO A 213 -27.43 -20.53 -12.13
CA PRO A 213 -26.99 -21.46 -13.16
C PRO A 213 -28.06 -22.52 -13.42
N ALA A 214 -28.42 -22.67 -14.69
CA ALA A 214 -29.32 -23.72 -15.13
C ALA A 214 -28.60 -25.06 -14.98
N GLU A 215 -29.16 -25.91 -14.12
CA GLU A 215 -28.81 -27.33 -13.98
C GLU A 215 -28.78 -28.07 -15.33
#